data_AF-A0A450WSH1-F1
#
_entry.id   AF-A0A450WSH1-F1
#
_cell.length_a   1.000
_cell.length_b   1.000
_cell.length_c   1.000
_cell.angle_alpha   90.00
_cell.angle_beta   90.00
_cell.angle_gamma   90.00
#
_symmetry.space_group_name_H-M   'P 1'
#
loop_
_entity.id
_entity.type
_entity.pdbx_description
1 polymer ?
#
loop_
_entity_poly.entity_id
_entity_poly.type
_entity_poly.pdbx_seq_one_letter_code
_entity_poly.pdbx_strand_id
1 'polypeptide(L)' 'MWHDFLVAISLVLVIEGMMPFLSPERTRKTMELMMQMHNGTLRFVGLTSMLLGVVFLYILK' A
#
# COMPACT_ATOMS: atom_id res chain seq x y z
N MET A 1 4.03 22.14 -3.45
CA MET A 1 3.11 21.54 -4.45
C MET A 1 3.79 20.37 -5.18
N TRP A 2 4.70 20.59 -6.15
CA TRP A 2 5.38 19.48 -6.83
C TRP A 2 6.43 18.76 -5.97
N HIS A 3 7.14 19.49 -5.11
CA HIS A 3 8.10 18.90 -4.18
C HIS A 3 7.42 17.91 -3.21
N ASP A 4 6.32 18.32 -2.57
CA ASP A 4 5.62 17.49 -1.59
C ASP A 4 5.05 16.21 -2.22
N PHE A 5 4.61 16.31 -3.48
CA PHE A 5 4.18 15.15 -4.27
C PHE A 5 5.34 14.18 -4.54
N LEU A 6 6.51 14.68 -4.93
CA LEU A 6 7.71 13.85 -5.13
C LEU A 6 8.20 13.22 -3.82
N VAL A 7 8.10 13.93 -2.70
CA VAL A 7 8.41 13.40 -1.36
C VAL A 7 7.44 12.27 -1.01
N ALA A 8 6.14 12.46 -1.21
CA ALA A 8 5.14 11.42 -0.96
C ALA A 8 5.40 10.15 -1.80
N ILE A 9 5.71 10.31 -3.09
CA ILE A 9 6.09 9.18 -3.97
C ILE A 9 7.34 8.48 -3.45
N SER A 10 8.37 9.24 -3.05
CA SER A 10 9.62 8.69 -2.54
C SER A 10 9.37 7.84 -1.28
N LEU A 11 8.50 8.30 -0.38
CA LEU A 11 8.13 7.54 0.83
C LEU A 11 7.38 6.25 0.48
N VAL A 12 6.45 6.29 -0.47
CA VAL A 12 5.75 5.07 -0.95
C VAL A 12 6.74 4.06 -1.49
N LEU A 13 7.71 4.48 -2.32
CA LEU A 13 8.72 3.57 -2.88
C LEU A 13 9.61 2.95 -1.80
N VAL A 14 10.02 3.73 -0.79
CA VAL A 14 10.81 3.21 0.34
C VAL A 14 9.99 2.18 1.12
N ILE A 15 8.74 2.49 1.48
CA ILE A 15 7.88 1.60 2.26
C ILE A 15 7.58 0.30 1.50
N GLU A 16 7.22 0.39 0.21
CA GLU A 16 6.98 -0.77 -0.64
C GLU A 16 8.25 -1.62 -0.81
N GLY A 17 9.44 -1.01 -0.87
CA GLY A 17 10.72 -1.71 -0.96
C GLY A 17 11.18 -2.36 0.34
N MET A 18 10.74 -1.87 1.51
CA MET A 18 11.17 -2.40 2.81
C MET A 18 10.75 -3.85 3.03
N MET A 19 9.49 -4.21 2.75
CA MET A 19 9.00 -5.58 2.92
C MET A 19 9.80 -6.63 2.11
N PRO A 20 9.95 -6.49 0.78
CA PRO A 20 10.72 -7.45 -0.02
C PRO A 20 12.21 -7.46 0.33
N PHE A 21 12.78 -6.33 0.77
CA PHE A 21 14.19 -6.28 1.18
C PHE A 21 14.44 -6.96 2.52
N LEU A 22 13.60 -6.70 3.54
CA LEU A 22 13.78 -7.24 4.89
C LEU A 22 13.39 -8.72 4.99
N SER A 23 12.35 -9.15 4.28
CA SER A 23 11.85 -10.53 4.35
C SER A 23 11.20 -10.98 3.04
N PRO A 24 12.01 -11.37 2.04
CA PRO A 24 11.50 -11.78 0.73
C PRO A 24 10.56 -12.99 0.81
N GLU A 25 10.78 -13.90 1.77
CA GLU A 25 9.91 -15.06 2.00
C GLU A 25 8.50 -14.67 2.45
N ARG A 26 8.39 -13.68 3.37
CA ARG A 26 7.10 -13.17 3.82
C ARG A 26 6.35 -12.49 2.69
N THR A 27 7.05 -11.69 1.87
CA THR A 27 6.45 -11.04 0.71
C THR A 27 5.89 -12.06 -0.29
N ARG A 28 6.65 -13.13 -0.59
CA ARG A 28 6.17 -14.22 -1.45
C ARG A 28 4.92 -14.89 -0.89
N LYS A 29 4.93 -15.25 0.40
CA LYS A 29 3.77 -15.86 1.07
C LYS A 29 2.54 -14.96 1.04
N THR A 30 2.70 -13.65 1.26
CA THR A 30 1.60 -12.68 1.16
C THR A 30 1.05 -12.61 -0.26
N MET A 31 1.90 -12.62 -1.29
CA MET A 31 1.46 -12.67 -2.69
C MET A 31 0.71 -13.96 -3.01
N GLU A 32 1.17 -15.12 -2.55
CA GLU A 32 0.46 -16.40 -2.71
C GLU A 32 -0.93 -16.37 -2.06
N LEU A 33 -1.05 -15.78 -0.86
CA LEU A 33 -2.33 -15.58 -0.19
C LEU A 33 -3.24 -14.66 -1.02
N MET A 34 -2.70 -13.55 -1.53
CA MET A 34 -3.46 -12.62 -2.38
C MET A 34 -3.97 -13.28 -3.66
N MET A 35 -3.18 -14.17 -4.28
CA MET A 35 -3.60 -14.92 -5.48
C MET A 35 -4.75 -15.89 -5.20
N GLN A 36 -4.88 -16.39 -3.98
CA GLN A 36 -5.98 -17.28 -3.57
C GLN A 36 -7.25 -16.52 -3.19
N MET A 37 -7.17 -15.20 -2.97
CA MET A 37 -8.32 -14.38 -2.62
C MET A 37 -9.21 -14.12 -3.84
N HIS A 38 -10.53 -14.06 -3.61
CA HIS A 38 -11.47 -13.66 -4.64
C HIS A 38 -11.26 -12.18 -5.01
N ASN A 39 -11.39 -11.85 -6.31
CA ASN A 39 -11.19 -10.49 -6.84
C ASN A 39 -12.06 -9.44 -6.13
N GLY A 40 -13.28 -9.80 -5.72
CA GLY A 40 -14.17 -8.92 -4.95
C GLY A 40 -13.58 -8.51 -3.59
N THR A 41 -13.00 -9.46 -2.86
CA THR A 41 -12.35 -9.18 -1.57
C THR A 41 -11.13 -8.30 -1.74
N LEU A 42 -10.28 -8.58 -2.73
CA LEU A 42 -9.09 -7.78 -3.00
C LEU A 42 -9.45 -6.32 -3.35
N ARG A 43 -10.51 -6.13 -4.16
CA ARG A 43 -11.04 -4.79 -4.48
C ARG A 43 -11.60 -4.09 -3.25
N PHE A 44 -12.31 -4.78 -2.37
CA PHE A 44 -12.87 -4.18 -1.16
C PHE A 44 -11.77 -3.75 -0.17
N VAL A 45 -10.76 -4.59 0.03
CA VAL A 45 -9.58 -4.24 0.84
C VAL A 45 -8.85 -3.03 0.23
N GLY A 46 -8.68 -3.00 -1.09
CA GLY A 46 -8.13 -1.84 -1.78
C GLY A 46 -8.98 -0.57 -1.58
N LEU A 47 -10.30 -0.67 -1.73
CA LEU A 47 -11.22 0.46 -1.57
C LEU A 47 -11.20 1.03 -0.15
N THR A 48 -11.24 0.16 0.86
CA THR A 48 -11.18 0.57 2.26
C THR A 48 -9.86 1.25 2.59
N SER A 49 -8.72 0.74 2.09
CA SER A 49 -7.41 1.38 2.22
C SER A 49 -7.37 2.77 1.56
N MET A 50 -7.87 2.89 0.33
CA MET A 50 -7.96 4.18 -0.36
C MET A 50 -8.82 5.20 0.40
N LEU A 51 -9.99 4.79 0.90
CA LEU A 51 -10.87 5.65 1.68
C LEU A 51 -10.20 6.11 2.98
N LEU A 52 -9.54 5.21 3.71
CA LEU A 52 -8.79 5.57 4.91
C LEU A 52 -7.69 6.59 4.60
N GLY A 53 -6.95 6.40 3.50
CA GLY A 53 -5.94 7.36 3.04
C GLY A 53 -6.53 8.75 2.79
N VAL A 54 -7.67 8.84 2.11
CA VAL A 54 -8.38 10.11 1.88
C VAL A 54 -8.85 10.74 3.19
N VAL A 55 -9.41 9.95 4.10
CA VAL A 55 -9.86 10.43 5.42
C VAL A 55 -8.68 10.99 6.22
N PHE A 56 -7.54 10.30 6.27
CA PHE A 56 -6.33 10.80 6.95
C PHE A 56 -5.77 12.04 6.28
N LEU A 57 -5.77 12.11 4.94
CA LEU A 57 -5.37 13.32 4.22
C LEU A 57 -6.28 14.51 4.52
N TYR A 58 -7.55 14.30 4.86
CA TYR A 58 -8.47 15.39 5.22
C TYR A 58 -8.37 15.80 6.69
N ILE A 59 -8.05 14.87 7.60
CA ILE A 59 -7.91 15.14 9.04
C ILE A 59 -6.55 15.77 9.38
N LEU A 60 -5.47 15.31 8.73
CA LEU A 60 -4.09 15.70 9.04
C LEU A 60 -3.58 16.89 8.19
N LYS A 61 -4.36 17.31 7.21
CA LYS A 61 -4.11 18.50 6.39
C LYS A 61 -4.79 19.72 7.00
#